data_AF-A0A847FVA6-F1
#
_entry.id   AF-A0A847FVA6-F1
#
_cell.length_a   1.000
_cell.length_b   1.000
_cell.length_c   1.000
_cell.angle_alpha   90.00
_cell.angle_beta   90.00
_cell.angle_gamma   90.00
#
_symmetry.space_group_name_H-M   'P 1'
#
loop_
_entity.id
_entity.type
_entity.pdbx_description
1 polymer ?
#
loop_
_entity_poly.entity_id
_entity_poly.type
_entity_poly.pdbx_seq_one_letter_code
_entity_poly.pdbx_strand_id
1 'polypeptide(L)' 'MASWGTGYSRCYTLHGEGDIAAATAVQAQMREYGMCSYFQWDPRPPRWRFFYETNCSRAELEQRLGALLARFKILIED' A
#
# COMPACT_ATOMS: atom_id res chain seq x y z
N MET A 1 27.17 -9.40 6.71
CA MET A 1 26.44 -9.64 5.44
C MET A 1 24.97 -9.79 5.81
N ALA A 2 24.18 -8.73 5.68
CA ALA A 2 22.75 -8.80 5.98
C ALA A 2 22.06 -9.55 4.84
N SER A 3 21.40 -10.65 5.17
CA SER A 3 20.74 -11.56 4.23
C SER A 3 19.62 -10.86 3.48
N TRP A 4 19.84 -10.57 2.19
CA TRP A 4 18.83 -10.15 1.21
C TRP A 4 17.96 -11.36 0.81
N GLY A 5 17.25 -11.94 1.78
CA GLY A 5 16.71 -13.31 1.67
C GLY A 5 15.18 -13.44 1.63
N THR A 6 14.42 -12.35 1.58
CA THR A 6 12.96 -12.41 1.38
C THR A 6 12.57 -11.34 0.37
N GLY A 7 13.00 -11.53 -0.88
CA GLY A 7 12.70 -10.62 -1.97
C GLY A 7 11.20 -10.64 -2.26
N TYR A 8 10.51 -9.58 -1.87
CA TYR A 8 9.23 -9.27 -2.49
C TYR A 8 9.49 -9.12 -3.99
N SER A 9 8.81 -9.93 -4.79
CA SER A 9 9.05 -9.97 -6.23
C SER A 9 8.34 -8.82 -6.97
N ARG A 10 7.41 -8.15 -6.29
CA ARG A 10 6.55 -7.11 -6.87
C ARG A 10 6.52 -5.88 -5.98
N CYS A 11 6.60 -4.72 -6.62
CA CYS A 11 6.47 -3.43 -5.97
C CYS A 11 5.26 -2.73 -6.58
N TYR A 12 4.44 -2.13 -5.74
CA TYR A 12 3.27 -1.36 -6.15
C TYR A 12 3.34 0.01 -5.51
N THR A 13 2.89 1.03 -6.23
CA THR A 13 2.62 2.35 -5.65
C THR A 13 1.14 2.43 -5.36
N LEU A 14 0.79 2.60 -4.08
CA LEU A 14 -0.59 2.81 -3.66
C LEU A 14 -0.83 4.30 -3.44
N HIS A 15 -1.82 4.83 -4.12
CA HIS A 15 -2.33 6.19 -3.94
C HIS A 15 -3.67 6.12 -3.23
N GLY A 16 -3.96 7.00 -2.29
CA GLY A 16 -5.25 7.04 -1.62
C GLY A 16 -5.63 8.44 -1.16
N GLU A 17 -6.91 8.62 -0.88
CA GLU A 17 -7.48 9.83 -0.29
C GLU A 17 -7.95 9.53 1.15
N GLY A 18 -7.55 10.37 2.09
CA GLY A 18 -7.99 10.34 3.49
C GLY A 18 -6.97 10.94 4.45
N ASP A 19 -7.36 11.07 5.70
CA ASP A 19 -6.43 11.47 6.76
C ASP A 19 -5.38 10.39 7.03
N ILE A 20 -4.39 10.71 7.87
CA ILE A 20 -3.31 9.78 8.22
C ILE A 20 -3.83 8.44 8.77
N ALA A 21 -4.99 8.46 9.44
CA ALA A 21 -5.66 7.25 9.93
C ALA A 21 -6.09 6.31 8.80
N ALA A 22 -6.49 6.85 7.64
CA ALA A 22 -6.82 6.06 6.46
C ALA A 22 -5.58 5.34 5.92
N ALA A 23 -4.47 6.08 5.74
CA ALA A 23 -3.21 5.50 5.32
C ALA A 23 -2.71 4.42 6.31
N THR A 24 -2.79 4.69 7.62
CA THR A 24 -2.40 3.72 8.65
C THR A 24 -3.29 2.48 8.64
N ALA A 25 -4.60 2.61 8.42
CA ALA A 25 -5.51 1.47 8.32
C ALA A 25 -5.16 0.56 7.13
N VAL A 26 -4.87 1.17 5.97
CA VAL A 26 -4.43 0.45 4.76
C VAL A 26 -3.08 -0.24 5.01
N GLN A 27 -2.10 0.48 5.56
CA GLN A 27 -0.80 -0.08 5.89
C GLN A 27 -0.90 -1.23 6.91
N ALA A 28 -1.72 -1.10 7.94
CA ALA A 28 -1.92 -2.14 8.95
C ALA A 28 -2.49 -3.42 8.34
N GLN A 29 -3.49 -3.30 7.45
CA GLN A 29 -4.09 -4.45 6.77
C GLN A 29 -3.15 -5.13 5.78
N MET A 30 -2.27 -4.35 5.13
CA MET A 30 -1.34 -4.87 4.14
C MET A 30 -0.02 -5.39 4.75
N ARG A 31 0.31 -4.99 5.97
CA ARG A 31 1.55 -5.38 6.68
C ARG A 31 1.69 -6.89 6.89
N GLU A 32 0.58 -7.63 6.93
CA GLU A 32 0.61 -9.09 7.09
C GLU A 32 1.05 -9.82 5.81
N TYR A 33 1.00 -9.16 4.64
CA TYR A 33 1.22 -9.76 3.32
C TYR A 33 2.41 -9.15 2.56
N GLY A 34 3.04 -8.13 3.13
CA GLY A 34 4.08 -7.37 2.46
C GLY A 34 4.65 -6.27 3.33
N MET A 35 5.55 -5.49 2.74
CA MET A 35 6.21 -4.37 3.40
C MET A 35 5.72 -3.07 2.80
N CYS A 36 5.22 -2.17 3.65
CA CYS A 36 4.97 -0.79 3.26
C CYS A 36 6.27 0.00 3.43
N SER A 37 6.79 0.51 2.33
CA SER A 37 7.99 1.35 2.24
C SER A 37 7.60 2.75 1.77
N TYR A 38 8.28 3.79 2.25
CA TYR A 38 8.16 5.17 1.75
C TYR A 38 6.73 5.75 1.69
N PHE A 39 6.33 6.52 2.70
CA PHE A 39 5.04 7.23 2.72
C PHE A 39 5.22 8.73 2.43
N GLN A 40 4.39 9.28 1.54
CA GLN A 40 4.42 10.70 1.19
C GLN A 40 3.02 11.26 0.93
N TRP A 41 2.79 12.52 1.31
CA TRP A 41 1.61 13.29 0.89
C TRP A 41 1.81 13.87 -0.51
N ASP A 42 0.79 13.81 -1.37
CA ASP A 42 0.90 14.21 -2.78
C ASP A 42 -0.20 15.21 -3.19
N PRO A 43 0.09 16.53 -3.29
CA PRO A 43 1.13 17.34 -2.64
C PRO A 43 0.69 17.91 -1.27
N ARG A 44 -0.57 17.70 -0.87
CA ARG A 44 -1.16 18.16 0.40
C ARG A 44 -2.18 17.12 0.88
N PRO A 45 -2.44 16.99 2.20
CA PRO A 45 -3.57 16.21 2.69
C PRO A 45 -4.87 16.62 2.00
N PRO A 46 -5.79 15.69 1.69
CA PRO A 46 -5.86 14.31 2.19
C PRO A 46 -5.24 13.27 1.24
N ARG A 47 -4.47 13.65 0.21
CA ARG A 47 -3.94 12.69 -0.76
C ARG A 47 -2.59 12.17 -0.35
N TRP A 48 -2.47 10.86 -0.26
CA TRP A 48 -1.23 10.18 0.11
C TRP A 48 -0.86 9.12 -0.90
N ARG A 49 0.43 8.79 -0.92
CA ARG A 49 0.97 7.66 -1.66
C ARG A 49 2.01 6.93 -0.85
N PHE A 50 2.15 5.62 -1.06
CA PHE A 50 3.24 4.86 -0.50
C PHE A 50 3.66 3.70 -1.41
N PHE A 51 4.89 3.22 -1.23
CA PHE A 51 5.37 2.02 -1.91
C PHE A 51 5.05 0.76 -1.11
N TYR A 52 4.69 -0.30 -1.81
CA TYR A 52 4.31 -1.56 -1.21
C TYR A 52 4.97 -2.71 -1.92
N GLU A 53 5.77 -3.44 -1.18
CA GLU A 53 6.55 -4.56 -1.66
C GLU A 53 5.84 -5.84 -1.20
N THR A 54 5.40 -6.67 -2.14
CA THR A 54 4.68 -7.91 -1.84
C THR A 54 4.98 -9.01 -2.86
N ASN A 55 4.56 -10.23 -2.55
CA ASN A 55 4.47 -11.33 -3.51
C ASN A 55 3.04 -11.52 -4.05
N CYS A 56 2.06 -10.80 -3.50
CA CYS A 56 0.68 -10.82 -3.96
C CYS A 56 0.54 -10.10 -5.31
N SER A 57 -0.40 -10.59 -6.12
CA SER A 57 -0.83 -9.91 -7.33
C SER A 57 -1.76 -8.73 -7.02
N ARG A 58 -1.86 -7.78 -7.95
CA ARG A 58 -2.80 -6.66 -7.85
C ARG A 58 -4.23 -7.10 -7.51
N ALA A 59 -4.74 -8.15 -8.17
CA ALA A 59 -6.09 -8.65 -7.91
C ALA A 59 -6.27 -9.14 -6.46
N GLU A 60 -5.24 -9.77 -5.88
CA GLU A 60 -5.25 -10.15 -4.46
C GLU A 60 -5.23 -8.92 -3.56
N LEU A 61 -4.41 -7.91 -3.87
CA LEU A 61 -4.42 -6.66 -3.10
C LEU A 61 -5.78 -5.98 -3.15
N GLU A 62 -6.42 -5.98 -4.32
CA GLU A 62 -7.74 -5.40 -4.49
C GLU A 62 -8.80 -6.17 -3.69
N GLN A 63 -8.76 -7.50 -3.73
CA GLN A 63 -9.65 -8.33 -2.93
C GLN A 63 -9.44 -8.13 -1.42
N ARG A 64 -8.18 -7.97 -0.98
CA ARG A 64 -7.83 -7.78 0.43
C ARG A 64 -8.28 -6.42 0.93
N LEU A 65 -7.99 -5.35 0.18
CA LEU A 65 -8.41 -4.00 0.54
C LEU A 65 -9.94 -3.87 0.47
N GLY A 66 -10.59 -4.56 -0.46
CA GLY A 66 -12.05 -4.71 -0.51
C GLY A 66 -12.76 -3.35 -0.41
N ALA A 67 -13.52 -3.16 0.66
CA ALA A 67 -14.27 -1.91 0.90
C ALA A 67 -13.36 -0.67 1.08
N LEU A 68 -12.10 -0.84 1.51
CA LEU A 68 -11.16 0.27 1.70
C LEU A 68 -10.75 0.91 0.38
N LEU A 69 -10.68 0.13 -0.72
CA LEU A 69 -10.40 0.65 -2.05
C LEU A 69 -11.42 1.71 -2.45
N ALA A 70 -12.71 1.37 -2.33
CA ALA A 70 -13.79 2.29 -2.68
C ALA A 70 -13.89 3.44 -1.69
N ARG A 71 -13.71 3.18 -0.39
CA ARG A 71 -13.83 4.18 0.67
C ARG A 71 -12.75 5.26 0.60
N PHE A 72 -11.50 4.87 0.34
CA PHE A 72 -10.35 5.77 0.30
C PHE A 72 -9.85 6.03 -1.13
N LYS A 73 -10.64 5.65 -2.15
CA LYS A 73 -10.31 5.76 -3.57
C LYS A 73 -8.87 5.33 -3.87
N ILE A 74 -8.51 4.14 -3.38
CA ILE A 74 -7.15 3.65 -3.50
C ILE A 74 -6.89 3.28 -4.96
N LEU A 75 -5.77 3.73 -5.51
CA LEU A 75 -5.26 3.35 -6.82
C LEU A 75 -3.96 2.57 -6.63
N ILE A 76 -3.83 1.45 -7.34
CA ILE A 76 -2.65 0.59 -7.29
C ILE A 76 -1.97 0.68 -8.65
N GLU A 77 -0.75 1.21 -8.67
CA GLU A 77 0.14 1.32 -9.85
C GLU A 77 1.31 0.34 -9.68
N ASP A 78 1.80 -0.24 -10.78
CA ASP A 78 2.96 -1.18 -10.84
C ASP A 78 4.25 -0.41 -11.16
#